data_AF-A0A7S0MXS1-F1
#
_entry.id   AF-A0A7S0MXS1-F1
#
_cell.length_a   1.000
_cell.length_b   1.000
_cell.length_c   1.000
_cell.angle_alpha   90.00
_cell.angle_beta   90.00
_cell.angle_gamma   90.00
#
_symmetry.space_group_name_H-M   'P 1'
#
loop_
_entity.id
_entity.type
_entity.pdbx_description
1 polymer ?
#
loop_
_entity_poly.entity_id
_entity_poly.type
_entity_poly.pdbx_seq_one_letter_code
_entity_poly.pdbx_strand_id
1 'polypeptide(L)'
;FSIHIKCLEPGSWTDVLQRMVVSESKSLRMQVEGPYGEISTQWMARYPTLVLAAGGIGFTQISPIIELALDESHRRRILPNLSRLVVVWTVQQPEHLSWFQDLLERCHLFAADSDGGRNRSYQLTVQLSLHATRAPPNAAFAYLGSGPSHAALHLGRPDLLRILE
;
A
#
# COMPACT_ATOMS: atom_id res chain seq x y z
N PHE A 1 9.59 -12.03 -22.57
CA PHE A 1 9.62 -10.63 -22.08
C PHE A 1 10.79 -10.49 -21.11
N SER A 2 11.45 -9.35 -21.05
CA SER A 2 12.58 -9.11 -20.15
C SER A 2 12.30 -7.88 -19.29
N ILE A 3 12.32 -8.05 -17.97
CA ILE A 3 12.15 -6.95 -17.00
C ILE A 3 13.53 -6.58 -16.46
N HIS A 4 13.95 -5.34 -16.67
CA HIS A 4 15.19 -4.81 -16.13
C HIS A 4 14.88 -4.00 -14.88
N ILE A 5 15.18 -4.56 -13.71
CA ILE A 5 14.92 -3.94 -12.41
C ILE A 5 16.21 -3.28 -11.94
N LYS A 6 16.18 -1.95 -11.73
CA LYS A 6 17.33 -1.23 -11.19
C LYS A 6 17.51 -1.56 -9.72
N CYS A 7 18.69 -2.03 -9.34
CA CYS A 7 19.05 -2.19 -7.94
C CYS A 7 19.22 -0.80 -7.30
N LEU A 8 18.51 -0.55 -6.20
CA LEU A 8 18.54 0.72 -5.47
C LEU A 8 19.47 0.60 -4.26
N GLU A 9 19.36 1.53 -3.32
CA GLU A 9 20.27 1.62 -2.17
C GLU A 9 20.25 0.36 -1.28
N PRO A 10 21.34 0.08 -0.54
CA PRO A 10 21.44 -1.11 0.30
C PRO A 10 20.29 -1.22 1.29
N GLY A 11 19.72 -2.40 1.38
CA GLY A 11 18.53 -2.66 2.18
C GLY A 11 17.25 -2.59 1.37
N SER A 12 17.16 -1.79 0.30
CA SER A 12 15.92 -1.56 -0.45
C SER A 12 15.29 -2.84 -1.00
N TRP A 13 13.99 -2.80 -1.34
CA TRP A 13 13.30 -3.97 -1.90
C TRP A 13 14.01 -4.54 -3.15
N THR A 14 14.53 -3.69 -4.04
CA THR A 14 15.25 -4.17 -5.23
C THR A 14 16.64 -4.73 -4.89
N ASP A 15 17.28 -4.25 -3.83
CA ASP A 15 18.52 -4.81 -3.27
C ASP A 15 18.28 -6.17 -2.59
N VAL A 16 17.21 -6.31 -1.82
CA VAL A 16 16.79 -7.60 -1.25
C VAL A 16 16.46 -8.59 -2.37
N LEU A 17 15.67 -8.16 -3.36
CA LEU A 17 15.35 -9.00 -4.52
C LEU A 17 16.61 -9.44 -5.26
N GLN A 18 17.56 -8.52 -5.51
CA GLN A 18 18.83 -8.86 -6.13
C GLN A 18 19.59 -9.89 -5.29
N ARG A 19 19.68 -9.68 -3.97
CA ARG A 19 20.35 -10.62 -3.05
C ARG A 19 19.69 -11.99 -3.05
N MET A 20 18.36 -12.07 -3.09
CA MET A 20 17.62 -13.34 -3.21
C MET A 20 17.88 -14.04 -4.56
N VAL A 21 17.90 -13.30 -5.67
CA VAL A 21 18.22 -13.86 -6.99
C VAL A 21 19.64 -14.44 -7.01
N VAL A 22 20.59 -13.72 -6.40
CA VAL A 22 22.00 -14.09 -6.36
C VAL A 22 22.24 -15.26 -5.39
N SER A 23 21.57 -15.26 -4.22
CA SER A 23 21.75 -16.30 -3.20
C SER A 23 21.10 -17.63 -3.56
N GLU A 24 19.93 -17.62 -4.20
CA GLU A 24 19.19 -18.86 -4.48
C GLU A 24 19.71 -19.62 -5.70
N SER A 25 20.58 -19.04 -6.54
CA SER A 25 21.22 -19.66 -7.74
C SER A 25 20.28 -20.42 -8.68
N LYS A 26 18.96 -20.30 -8.50
CA LYS A 26 17.92 -20.99 -9.23
C LYS A 26 16.72 -20.05 -9.30
N SER A 27 16.15 -19.96 -10.49
CA SER A 27 14.97 -19.17 -10.86
C SER A 27 14.01 -18.88 -9.69
N LEU A 28 13.82 -17.59 -9.40
CA LEU A 28 12.73 -17.15 -8.51
C LEU A 28 11.40 -17.33 -9.24
N ARG A 29 10.43 -17.93 -8.53
CA ARG A 29 9.05 -17.99 -9.04
C ARG A 29 8.44 -16.60 -8.84
N MET A 30 8.26 -15.88 -9.94
CA MET A 30 7.67 -14.54 -9.97
C MET A 30 6.31 -14.62 -10.66
N GLN A 31 5.31 -13.93 -10.11
CA GLN A 31 4.02 -13.75 -10.77
C GLN A 31 3.96 -12.33 -11.33
N VAL A 32 3.63 -12.23 -12.61
CA VAL A 32 3.56 -10.95 -13.35
C VAL A 32 2.11 -10.71 -13.70
N GLU A 33 1.52 -9.70 -13.08
CA GLU A 33 0.17 -9.23 -13.42
C GLU A 33 0.27 -7.96 -14.26
N GLY A 34 -0.42 -7.95 -15.40
CA GLY A 34 -0.52 -6.78 -16.26
C GLY A 34 -1.74 -5.92 -15.91
N PRO A 35 -1.86 -4.70 -16.46
CA PRO A 35 -3.00 -3.80 -16.24
C PRO A 35 -4.35 -4.31 -16.77
N TYR A 36 -4.39 -5.52 -17.36
CA TYR A 36 -5.56 -6.12 -18.01
C TYR A 36 -5.86 -7.56 -17.56
N GLY A 37 -5.13 -8.09 -16.58
CA GLY A 37 -5.46 -9.39 -15.99
C GLY A 37 -6.68 -9.26 -15.07
N GLU A 38 -7.53 -10.28 -14.99
CA GLU A 38 -8.37 -10.43 -13.80
C GLU A 38 -7.42 -10.45 -12.61
N ILE A 39 -7.45 -9.41 -11.77
CA ILE A 39 -6.77 -9.42 -10.48
C ILE A 39 -7.44 -10.54 -9.70
N SER A 40 -6.92 -11.76 -9.83
CA SER A 40 -7.61 -12.94 -9.33
C SER A 40 -7.52 -12.93 -7.82
N THR A 41 -8.59 -12.50 -7.19
CA THR A 41 -8.72 -12.42 -5.74
C THR A 41 -8.39 -13.74 -5.02
N GLN A 42 -8.44 -14.85 -5.76
CA GLN A 42 -8.04 -16.19 -5.34
C GLN A 42 -6.60 -16.29 -4.82
N TRP A 43 -5.63 -15.53 -5.36
CA TRP A 43 -4.26 -15.55 -4.82
C TRP A 43 -4.11 -14.60 -3.63
N MET A 44 -4.74 -13.42 -3.68
CA MET A 44 -4.72 -12.46 -2.57
C MET A 44 -5.30 -13.09 -1.31
N ALA A 45 -6.30 -13.96 -1.46
CA ALA A 45 -6.90 -14.74 -0.38
C ALA A 45 -5.88 -15.57 0.44
N ARG A 46 -4.72 -15.90 -0.12
CA ARG A 46 -3.69 -16.74 0.54
C ARG A 46 -2.76 -15.95 1.45
N TYR A 47 -2.68 -14.63 1.28
CA TYR A 47 -1.70 -13.80 1.98
C TYR A 47 -2.35 -13.06 3.14
N PRO A 48 -1.77 -13.11 4.35
CA PRO A 48 -2.27 -12.35 5.48
C PRO A 48 -1.95 -10.86 5.40
N THR A 49 -0.96 -10.49 4.59
CA THR A 49 -0.54 -9.11 4.36
C THR A 49 -0.64 -8.77 2.88
N LEU A 50 -1.31 -7.66 2.57
CA LEU A 50 -1.32 -7.07 1.23
C LEU A 50 -0.66 -5.70 1.26
N VAL A 51 0.30 -5.50 0.37
CA VAL A 51 0.97 -4.22 0.16
C VAL A 51 0.56 -3.72 -1.22
N LEU A 52 -0.21 -2.64 -1.25
CA LEU A 52 -0.70 -2.01 -2.47
C LEU A 52 0.06 -0.70 -2.68
N ALA A 53 0.99 -0.71 -3.64
CA ALA A 53 1.78 0.45 -4.00
C ALA A 53 1.36 1.01 -5.36
N ALA A 54 1.11 2.31 -5.43
CA ALA A 54 0.72 2.98 -6.66
C ALA A 54 1.43 4.34 -6.84
N GLY A 55 1.67 4.69 -8.10
CA GLY A 55 2.21 5.99 -8.51
C GLY A 55 1.26 6.73 -9.44
N GLY A 56 0.98 8.00 -9.16
CA GLY A 56 0.10 8.85 -9.97
C GLY A 56 -1.27 8.21 -10.17
N ILE A 57 -1.71 8.10 -11.44
CA ILE A 57 -2.98 7.48 -11.84
C ILE A 57 -3.06 5.97 -11.57
N GLY A 58 -1.94 5.32 -11.22
CA GLY A 58 -1.93 3.90 -10.87
C GLY A 58 -2.79 3.56 -9.64
N PHE A 59 -3.17 4.56 -8.83
CA PHE A 59 -4.02 4.37 -7.66
C PHE A 59 -5.42 3.87 -8.04
N THR A 60 -5.94 4.32 -9.19
CA THR A 60 -7.24 3.88 -9.71
C THR A 60 -7.32 2.36 -9.89
N GLN A 61 -6.20 1.69 -10.17
CA GLN A 61 -6.18 0.24 -10.35
C GLN A 61 -6.23 -0.52 -9.03
N ILE A 62 -5.71 0.06 -7.95
CA ILE A 62 -5.69 -0.58 -6.62
C ILE A 62 -6.87 -0.15 -5.74
N SER A 63 -7.55 0.97 -6.05
CA SER A 63 -8.66 1.48 -5.24
C SER A 63 -9.81 0.47 -5.05
N PRO A 64 -10.23 -0.34 -6.05
CA PRO A 64 -11.27 -1.34 -5.83
C PRO A 64 -10.83 -2.47 -4.88
N ILE A 65 -9.53 -2.77 -4.82
CA ILE A 65 -8.98 -3.77 -3.89
C ILE A 65 -9.01 -3.22 -2.46
N ILE A 66 -8.70 -1.94 -2.28
CA ILE A 66 -8.80 -1.26 -1.00
C ILE A 66 -10.26 -1.26 -0.52
N GLU A 67 -11.20 -0.85 -1.37
CA GLU A 67 -12.65 -0.91 -1.09
C GLU A 67 -13.09 -2.29 -0.60
N LEU A 68 -12.70 -3.33 -1.33
CA LEU A 68 -12.99 -4.73 -1.02
C LEU A 68 -12.37 -5.20 0.29
N ALA A 69 -11.17 -4.71 0.63
CA ALA A 69 -10.51 -5.04 1.89
C ALA A 69 -11.14 -4.32 3.09
N LEU A 70 -11.60 -3.08 2.93
CA LEU A 70 -12.25 -2.31 3.99
C LEU A 70 -13.68 -2.79 4.28
N ASP A 71 -14.37 -3.33 3.29
CA ASP A 71 -15.68 -3.95 3.50
C ASP A 71 -15.52 -5.32 4.19
N GLU A 72 -16.02 -5.43 5.42
CA GLU A 72 -15.90 -6.66 6.21
C GLU A 72 -16.58 -7.88 5.57
N SER A 73 -17.74 -7.69 4.94
CA SER A 73 -18.50 -8.77 4.31
C SER A 73 -17.76 -9.29 3.08
N HIS A 74 -17.28 -8.38 2.24
CA HIS A 74 -16.49 -8.72 1.06
C HIS A 74 -15.13 -9.30 1.41
N ARG A 75 -14.39 -8.69 2.35
CA ARG A 75 -13.10 -9.19 2.84
C ARG A 75 -13.21 -10.61 3.36
N ARG A 76 -14.20 -10.92 4.20
CA ARG A 76 -14.36 -12.30 4.74
C ARG A 76 -14.59 -13.33 3.65
N ARG A 77 -15.34 -12.97 2.61
CA ARG A 77 -15.64 -13.87 1.50
C ARG A 77 -14.47 -14.04 0.54
N ILE A 78 -13.73 -12.96 0.27
CA ILE A 78 -12.78 -12.88 -0.83
C ILE A 78 -11.32 -12.93 -0.34
N LEU A 79 -11.03 -12.30 0.79
CA LEU A 79 -9.71 -12.17 1.41
C LEU A 79 -9.73 -12.67 2.87
N PRO A 80 -10.10 -13.94 3.12
CA PRO A 80 -10.39 -14.46 4.46
C PRO A 80 -9.19 -14.40 5.41
N ASN A 81 -7.97 -14.49 4.88
CA ASN A 81 -6.74 -14.47 5.67
C ASN A 81 -6.18 -13.07 5.91
N LEU A 82 -6.75 -12.03 5.29
CA LEU A 82 -6.19 -10.68 5.34
C LEU A 82 -6.30 -10.08 6.75
N SER A 83 -5.15 -9.80 7.34
CA SER A 83 -4.99 -9.16 8.65
C SER A 83 -4.20 -7.85 8.60
N ARG A 84 -3.38 -7.62 7.58
CA ARG A 84 -2.64 -6.35 7.38
C ARG A 84 -2.79 -5.83 5.95
N LEU A 85 -3.20 -4.57 5.82
CA LEU A 85 -3.27 -3.84 4.56
C LEU A 85 -2.35 -2.62 4.63
N VAL A 86 -1.36 -2.57 3.74
CA VAL A 86 -0.45 -1.42 3.59
C VAL A 86 -0.73 -0.74 2.27
N VAL A 87 -1.14 0.52 2.30
CA VAL A 87 -1.43 1.33 1.12
C VAL A 87 -0.35 2.38 0.98
N VAL A 88 0.39 2.34 -0.13
CA VAL A 88 1.42 3.32 -0.47
C VAL A 88 1.01 4.06 -1.73
N TRP A 89 0.78 5.36 -1.64
CA TRP A 89 0.44 6.17 -2.81
C TRP A 89 1.41 7.32 -2.98
N THR A 90 2.08 7.34 -4.13
CA THR A 90 2.99 8.42 -4.52
C THR A 90 2.37 9.26 -5.63
N VAL A 91 2.24 10.57 -5.41
CA VAL A 91 1.76 11.54 -6.39
C VAL A 91 2.85 12.55 -6.74
N GLN A 92 2.67 13.26 -7.86
CA GLN A 92 3.54 14.39 -8.18
C GLN A 92 3.20 15.59 -7.29
N GLN A 93 1.92 15.92 -7.22
CA GLN A 93 1.37 17.08 -6.55
C GLN A 93 0.34 16.63 -5.50
N PRO A 94 0.36 17.18 -4.27
CA PRO A 94 -0.58 16.82 -3.20
C PRO A 94 -2.05 16.94 -3.60
N GLU A 95 -2.36 17.88 -4.49
CA GLU A 95 -3.72 18.15 -4.98
C GLU A 95 -4.34 16.92 -5.66
N HIS A 96 -3.52 16.03 -6.22
CA HIS A 96 -4.00 14.78 -6.84
C HIS A 96 -4.59 13.79 -5.83
N LEU A 97 -4.28 13.92 -4.53
CA LEU A 97 -4.86 13.07 -3.49
C LEU A 97 -6.37 13.30 -3.36
N SER A 98 -6.86 14.50 -3.71
CA SER A 98 -8.28 14.89 -3.60
C SER A 98 -9.21 13.98 -4.39
N TRP A 99 -8.71 13.37 -5.47
CA TRP A 99 -9.48 12.44 -6.30
C TRP A 99 -9.95 11.19 -5.56
N PHE A 100 -9.30 10.82 -4.45
CA PHE A 100 -9.65 9.64 -3.66
C PHE A 100 -9.78 9.95 -2.17
N GLN A 101 -10.11 11.20 -1.83
CA GLN A 101 -10.18 11.66 -0.44
C GLN A 101 -11.06 10.77 0.43
N ASP A 102 -12.29 10.45 -0.01
CA ASP A 102 -13.23 9.62 0.74
C ASP A 102 -12.65 8.23 1.10
N LEU A 103 -11.91 7.62 0.17
CA LEU A 103 -11.28 6.31 0.38
C LEU A 103 -10.09 6.41 1.35
N LEU A 104 -9.31 7.48 1.26
CA LEU A 104 -8.20 7.76 2.17
C LEU A 104 -8.70 8.04 3.59
N GLU A 105 -9.79 8.79 3.74
CA GLU A 105 -10.46 9.04 5.02
C GLU A 105 -10.94 7.73 5.65
N ARG A 106 -11.57 6.84 4.87
CA ARG A 106 -11.95 5.51 5.35
C ARG A 106 -10.74 4.70 5.80
N CYS A 107 -9.65 4.67 5.01
CA CYS A 107 -8.42 3.98 5.42
C CYS A 107 -7.88 4.51 6.74
N HIS A 108 -7.90 5.83 6.93
CA HIS A 108 -7.43 6.48 8.14
C HIS A 108 -8.32 6.20 9.36
N LEU A 109 -9.65 6.19 9.19
CA LEU A 109 -10.58 5.79 10.25
C LEU A 109 -10.35 4.34 10.69
N PHE A 110 -10.14 3.43 9.73
CA PHE A 110 -9.78 2.03 10.02
C PHE A 110 -8.43 1.91 10.75
N ALA A 111 -7.44 2.71 10.36
CA ALA A 111 -6.15 2.74 11.04
C ALA A 111 -6.29 3.22 12.50
N ALA A 112 -7.10 4.24 12.75
CA ALA A 112 -7.34 4.78 14.09
C ALA A 112 -8.13 3.81 15.00
N ASP A 113 -9.12 3.11 14.46
CA ASP A 113 -9.90 2.11 15.21
C ASP A 113 -9.07 0.88 15.58
N SER A 114 -7.97 0.60 14.86
CA SER A 114 -7.08 -0.54 15.11
C SER A 114 -6.28 -0.41 16.42
N ASP A 115 -6.02 0.82 16.89
CA ASP A 115 -5.34 1.11 18.15
C ASP A 115 -6.27 1.04 19.39
N GLY A 116 -7.58 1.09 19.17
CA GLY A 116 -8.60 1.05 20.23
C GLY A 116 -9.05 -0.37 20.55
N GLY A 117 -8.34 -1.05 21.45
CA GLY A 117 -8.61 -2.43 21.88
C GLY A 117 -10.10 -2.73 22.17
N ARG A 118 -10.80 -3.31 21.19
CA ARG A 118 -12.08 -4.00 21.38
C ARG A 118 -12.11 -5.30 20.60
N ASN A 119 -12.08 -6.37 21.39
CA ASN A 119 -12.51 -7.75 21.17
C ASN A 119 -13.31 -8.00 19.86
N ARG A 120 -12.62 -8.11 18.72
CA ARG A 120 -13.16 -8.63 17.47
C ARG A 120 -12.14 -9.62 16.92
N SER A 121 -12.56 -10.87 16.73
CA SER A 121 -11.71 -12.00 16.34
C SER A 121 -11.00 -11.87 14.97
N TYR A 122 -11.15 -10.73 14.29
CA TYR A 122 -10.64 -10.47 12.94
C TYR A 122 -10.26 -8.98 12.77
N GLN A 123 -9.23 -8.54 13.49
CA GLN A 123 -8.70 -7.18 13.32
C GLN A 123 -7.92 -7.10 11.99
N LEU A 124 -8.38 -6.22 11.10
CA LEU A 124 -7.61 -5.78 9.94
C LEU A 124 -6.85 -4.53 10.36
N THR A 125 -5.53 -4.59 10.34
CA THR A 125 -4.66 -3.42 10.52
C THR A 125 -4.49 -2.72 9.17
N VAL A 126 -4.78 -1.43 9.11
CA VAL A 126 -4.60 -0.60 7.90
C VAL A 126 -3.48 0.41 8.16
N GLN A 127 -2.51 0.46 7.26
CA GLN A 127 -1.41 1.43 7.27
C GLN A 127 -1.44 2.22 5.97
N LEU A 128 -1.48 3.55 6.08
CA LEU A 128 -1.53 4.45 4.94
C LEU A 128 -0.24 5.27 4.87
N SER A 129 0.44 5.25 3.73
CA SER A 129 1.66 6.03 3.48
C SER A 129 1.51 6.84 2.19
N LEU A 130 1.38 8.16 2.34
CA LEU A 130 1.15 9.09 1.24
C LEU A 130 2.43 9.86 0.94
N HIS A 131 2.78 10.01 -0.34
CA HIS A 131 4.03 10.63 -0.77
C HIS A 131 3.79 11.64 -1.90
N ALA A 132 4.39 12.83 -1.81
CA ALA A 132 4.39 13.83 -2.86
C ALA A 132 5.84 14.10 -3.35
N THR A 133 6.08 13.89 -4.64
CA THR A 133 7.44 14.00 -5.22
C THR A 133 7.81 15.41 -5.66
N ARG A 134 6.83 16.31 -5.85
CA ARG A 134 7.02 17.72 -6.24
C ARG A 134 6.09 18.62 -5.43
N ALA A 135 6.30 18.71 -4.12
CA ALA A 135 5.59 19.71 -3.31
C ALA A 135 6.49 20.92 -3.00
N PRO A 136 5.92 22.13 -2.91
CA PRO A 136 6.66 23.32 -2.51
C PRO A 136 7.15 23.18 -1.06
N PRO A 137 8.37 23.67 -0.75
CA PRO A 137 9.07 23.42 0.53
C PRO A 137 8.36 23.95 1.78
N ASN A 138 7.31 24.77 1.65
CA ASN A 138 6.65 25.48 2.75
C ASN A 138 5.30 24.92 3.17
N ALA A 139 4.89 23.76 2.66
CA ALA A 139 3.56 23.27 2.92
C ALA A 139 3.59 22.06 3.86
N ALA A 140 3.32 22.34 5.14
CA ALA A 140 2.90 21.34 6.11
C ALA A 140 1.49 20.89 5.71
N PHE A 141 1.41 19.78 4.96
CA PHE A 141 0.13 19.25 4.52
C PHE A 141 -0.34 18.16 5.49
N ALA A 142 -1.14 18.55 6.48
CA ALA A 142 -2.06 17.61 7.11
C ALA A 142 -3.20 17.36 6.11
N TYR A 143 -3.16 16.24 5.40
CA TYR A 143 -4.12 15.94 4.34
C TYR A 143 -5.45 15.42 4.88
N LEU A 144 -5.43 14.68 6.00
CA LEU A 144 -6.62 14.16 6.67
C LEU A 144 -6.68 14.74 8.10
N GLY A 145 -7.55 15.74 8.28
CA GLY A 145 -8.13 16.26 9.54
C GLY A 145 -7.21 16.59 10.72
N SER A 146 -7.46 17.69 11.45
CA SER A 146 -6.73 18.08 12.68
C SER A 146 -6.97 17.14 13.86
N GLY A 147 -6.28 16.00 13.93
CA GLY A 147 -6.38 15.04 15.04
C GLY A 147 -5.14 14.12 15.13
N PRO A 148 -4.79 13.60 16.33
CA PRO A 148 -3.48 13.03 16.65
C PRO A 148 -3.06 11.76 15.88
N SER A 149 -3.93 11.20 15.03
CA SER A 149 -3.72 9.97 14.26
C SER A 149 -3.48 10.21 12.76
N HIS A 150 -3.10 11.42 12.36
CA HIS A 150 -2.88 11.84 10.97
C HIS A 150 -2.16 10.81 10.07
N ALA A 151 -2.73 10.50 8.89
CA ALA A 151 -1.93 9.99 7.79
C ALA A 151 -1.04 11.14 7.27
N ALA A 152 0.23 11.12 7.66
CA ALA A 152 1.18 12.15 7.26
C ALA A 152 1.46 12.07 5.75
N LEU A 153 1.36 13.21 5.05
CA LEU A 153 1.88 13.32 3.70
C LEU A 153 3.39 13.53 3.76
N HIS A 154 4.15 12.61 3.20
CA HIS A 154 5.61 12.66 3.15
C HIS A 154 6.08 13.33 1.85
N LEU A 155 7.13 14.14 1.95
CA LEU A 155 7.81 14.70 0.78
C LEU A 155 8.88 13.74 0.28
N GLY A 156 8.91 13.54 -1.04
CA GLY A 156 9.88 12.67 -1.70
C GLY A 156 9.29 11.33 -2.10
N ARG A 157 10.14 10.31 -2.13
CA ARG A 157 9.78 8.94 -2.51
C ARG A 157 9.62 8.06 -1.27
N PRO A 158 8.74 7.04 -1.31
CA PRO A 158 8.58 6.11 -0.21
C PRO A 158 9.85 5.30 0.03
N ASP A 159 10.28 5.24 1.29
CA ASP A 159 11.19 4.21 1.78
C ASP A 159 10.36 2.97 2.13
N LEU A 160 10.29 2.03 1.20
CA LEU A 160 9.46 0.83 1.36
C LEU A 160 9.94 -0.07 2.51
N LEU A 161 11.20 0.01 2.94
CA LEU A 161 11.68 -0.82 4.05
C LEU A 161 11.07 -0.37 5.35
N ARG A 162 11.18 0.93 5.63
CA ARG A 162 10.57 1.54 6.82
C ARG A 162 9.06 1.35 6.88
N ILE A 163 8.41 1.25 5.72
CA ILE A 163 6.96 1.04 5.65
C ILE A 163 6.59 -0.43 5.95
N LEU A 164 7.47 -1.38 5.64
CA LEU A 164 7.19 -2.82 5.72
C LEU A 164 7.69 -3.49 6.99
N GLU A 165 8.65 -2.86 7.69
CA GLU A 165 8.97 -3.14 9.10
C GLU A 165 7.71 -3.13 9.99
#